data_AF-B5E9K1-F1
#
_entry.id   AF-B5E9K1-F1
#
_cell.length_a   1.000
_cell.length_b   1.000
_cell.length_c   1.000
_cell.angle_alpha   90.00
_cell.angle_beta   90.00
_cell.angle_gamma   90.00
#
_symmetry.space_group_name_H-M   'P 1'
#
loop_
_entity.id
_entity.type
_entity.pdbx_description
1 polymer ?
#
loop_
_entity_poly.entity_id
_entity_poly.type
_entity_poly.pdbx_seq_one_letter_code
_entity_poly.pdbx_strand_id
1 'polypeptide(L)'
;MKIICPNCHHRHRGHIPQSTITPFSLVCARCSTEFLVNWKIRLAGKTDDTIVVCSWCAAKQPDSDRCQYCGRPFYDYAHCRQTPRRAPKANPKRRDEKPVQAQRAAQGVPDTRRVAGRFPSAARRKICMLALTAIAVLGISLNSFWHKNSEQQYLTNYVIALYGIRSGLELSGRTCSDIAADWQKDLDAGREVSNDISRKESEDLATVKREIDLVMSKLKPAPEKLGRSSAKLQEMYDIYLEVHTLANRPFGSPKSIISTVDSLKTAFRLKVRELKQIMPPQLSDEITKSAVKYDLTFLDQENATGER
;
A
#
# COMPACT_ATOMS: atom_id res chain seq x y z
N MET A 1 23.46 -2.46 8.36
CA MET A 1 23.19 -3.92 8.50
C MET A 1 23.77 -4.66 7.29
N LYS A 2 24.07 -5.96 7.39
CA LYS A 2 24.65 -6.77 6.30
C LYS A 2 23.65 -7.85 5.91
N ILE A 3 23.26 -7.93 4.65
CA ILE A 3 22.42 -9.03 4.11
C ILE A 3 23.33 -10.00 3.36
N ILE A 4 23.15 -11.29 3.59
CA ILE A 4 23.93 -12.36 2.96
C ILE A 4 23.08 -13.03 1.89
N CYS A 5 23.59 -13.11 0.67
CA CYS A 5 22.90 -13.82 -0.41
C CYS A 5 22.72 -15.30 -0.05
N PRO A 6 21.50 -15.84 -0.11
CA PRO A 6 21.21 -17.24 0.25
C PRO A 6 21.86 -18.24 -0.69
N ASN A 7 22.15 -17.87 -1.95
CA ASN A 7 22.72 -18.78 -2.94
C ASN A 7 24.26 -18.80 -2.93
N CYS A 8 24.92 -17.63 -2.88
CA CYS A 8 26.39 -17.54 -3.01
C CYS A 8 27.11 -16.94 -1.80
N HIS A 9 26.40 -16.68 -0.70
CA HIS A 9 26.88 -16.07 0.54
C HIS A 9 27.57 -14.69 0.37
N HIS A 10 27.37 -14.02 -0.77
CA HIS A 10 27.89 -12.68 -0.99
C HIS A 10 27.23 -11.67 -0.04
N ARG A 11 28.05 -10.80 0.54
CA ARG A 11 27.63 -9.79 1.53
C ARG A 11 27.25 -8.49 0.83
N HIS A 12 25.98 -8.13 0.87
CA HIS A 12 25.49 -6.87 0.35
C HIS A 12 25.80 -5.73 1.32
N ARG A 13 26.57 -4.73 0.84
CA ARG A 13 26.78 -3.45 1.52
C ARG A 13 25.96 -2.39 0.80
N GLY A 14 24.83 -1.99 1.38
CA GLY A 14 23.93 -0.99 0.82
C GLY A 14 22.97 -0.47 1.89
N HIS A 15 22.30 0.64 1.60
CA HIS A 15 21.28 1.20 2.48
C HIS A 15 20.07 0.27 2.52
N ILE A 16 19.99 -0.56 3.56
CA ILE A 16 18.85 -1.43 3.81
C ILE A 16 17.78 -0.55 4.48
N PRO A 17 16.53 -0.55 3.98
CA PRO A 17 15.46 0.23 4.59
C PRO A 17 15.34 -0.10 6.08
N GLN A 18 15.29 0.93 6.93
CA GLN A 18 15.25 0.77 8.39
C GLN A 18 14.00 0.00 8.87
N SER A 19 12.89 0.02 8.12
CA SER A 19 11.72 -0.80 8.41
C SER A 19 11.72 -2.09 7.58
N THR A 20 12.03 -3.20 8.23
CA THR A 20 12.13 -4.54 7.60
C THR A 20 10.79 -5.29 7.55
N ILE A 21 9.66 -4.59 7.61
CA ILE A 21 8.34 -5.22 7.68
C ILE A 21 7.87 -5.66 6.29
N THR A 22 8.19 -4.89 5.24
CA THR A 22 7.87 -5.26 3.86
C THR A 22 8.98 -6.09 3.25
N PRO A 23 8.67 -7.23 2.60
CA PRO A 23 9.65 -7.91 1.78
C PRO A 23 10.07 -7.03 0.63
N PHE A 24 11.37 -6.95 0.42
CA PHE A 24 11.91 -6.37 -0.79
C PHE A 24 12.73 -7.43 -1.50
N SER A 25 12.62 -7.44 -2.82
CA SER A 25 13.44 -8.27 -3.66
C SER A 25 14.84 -7.68 -3.72
N LEU A 26 15.84 -8.54 -3.49
CA LEU A 26 17.24 -8.19 -3.66
C LEU A 26 17.82 -9.12 -4.72
N VAL A 27 18.43 -8.51 -5.75
CA VAL A 27 19.19 -9.24 -6.76
C VAL A 27 20.65 -9.27 -6.33
N CYS A 28 21.19 -10.47 -6.20
CA CYS A 28 22.59 -10.63 -5.85
C CYS A 28 23.50 -10.16 -7.01
N ALA A 29 24.30 -9.12 -6.79
CA ALA A 29 25.27 -8.61 -7.76
C ALA A 29 26.29 -9.67 -8.24
N ARG A 30 26.55 -10.72 -7.44
CA ARG A 30 27.52 -11.77 -7.78
C ARG A 30 26.92 -12.90 -8.61
N CYS A 31 25.74 -13.41 -8.23
CA CYS A 31 25.15 -14.60 -8.83
C CYS A 31 23.82 -14.35 -9.55
N SER A 32 23.38 -13.08 -9.65
CA SER A 32 22.11 -12.67 -10.28
C SER A 32 20.86 -13.37 -9.71
N THR A 33 20.99 -13.95 -8.51
CA THR A 33 19.87 -14.60 -7.81
C THR A 33 19.03 -13.53 -7.16
N GLU A 34 17.75 -13.53 -7.52
CA GLU A 34 16.73 -12.71 -6.90
C GLU A 34 16.12 -13.46 -5.70
N PHE A 35 16.10 -12.81 -4.54
CA PHE A 35 15.53 -13.37 -3.32
C PHE A 35 14.80 -12.30 -2.50
N LEU A 36 13.73 -12.72 -1.80
CA LEU A 36 12.94 -11.84 -0.96
C LEU A 36 13.53 -11.73 0.45
N VAL A 37 13.84 -10.51 0.88
CA VAL A 37 14.33 -10.24 2.24
C VAL A 37 13.17 -10.30 3.24
N ASN A 38 13.40 -10.87 4.43
CA ASN A 38 12.41 -11.21 5.48
C ASN A 38 11.56 -12.46 5.23
N TRP A 39 11.90 -13.27 4.22
CA TRP A 39 11.18 -14.51 3.89
C TRP A 39 12.05 -15.75 4.13
N LYS A 40 11.42 -16.91 4.26
CA LYS A 40 12.09 -18.23 4.19
C LYS A 40 12.47 -18.48 2.74
N ILE A 41 13.75 -18.68 2.46
CA ILE A 41 14.19 -18.95 1.08
C ILE A 41 14.33 -20.45 0.88
N ARG A 42 13.54 -21.02 -0.02
CA ARG A 42 13.72 -22.40 -0.49
C ARG A 42 14.74 -22.41 -1.61
N LEU A 43 15.90 -23.02 -1.35
CA LEU A 43 16.89 -23.33 -2.37
C LEU A 43 16.56 -24.69 -2.96
N ALA A 44 16.48 -24.76 -4.29
CA ALA A 44 16.44 -26.05 -4.98
C ALA A 44 17.79 -26.75 -4.73
N GLY A 45 17.75 -27.89 -4.02
CA GLY A 45 18.91 -28.76 -3.86
C GLY A 45 19.26 -29.45 -5.19
N LYS A 46 20.46 -30.03 -5.27
CA LYS A 46 20.83 -30.92 -6.39
C LYS A 46 20.21 -32.33 -6.28
N THR A 47 19.64 -32.65 -5.12
CA THR A 47 19.16 -33.98 -4.74
C THR A 47 17.88 -33.82 -3.90
N ASP A 48 16.76 -33.42 -4.51
CA ASP A 48 15.36 -33.31 -4.00
C ASP A 48 15.08 -32.68 -2.61
N ASP A 49 16.09 -32.40 -1.80
CA ASP A 49 16.00 -31.78 -0.49
C ASP A 49 15.96 -30.27 -0.68
N THR A 50 14.75 -29.72 -0.57
CA THR A 50 14.57 -28.26 -0.50
C THR A 50 15.14 -27.75 0.83
N ILE A 51 16.26 -27.04 0.77
CA ILE A 51 16.88 -26.45 1.96
C ILE A 51 16.26 -25.07 2.20
N VAL A 52 15.71 -24.87 3.41
CA VAL A 52 15.21 -23.57 3.86
C VAL A 52 16.35 -22.78 4.50
N VAL A 53 16.57 -21.54 4.04
CA VAL A 53 17.57 -20.64 4.60
C VAL A 53 16.97 -19.28 4.98
N CYS A 54 17.56 -18.65 5.99
CA CYS A 54 17.18 -17.30 6.40
C CYS A 54 17.62 -16.26 5.36
N SER A 55 16.71 -15.43 4.88
CA SER A 55 17.02 -14.34 3.94
C SER A 55 17.95 -13.24 4.49
N TRP A 56 18.23 -13.23 5.80
CA TRP A 56 19.13 -12.25 6.44
C TRP A 56 20.55 -12.79 6.64
N CYS A 57 20.67 -13.91 7.35
CA CYS A 57 21.96 -14.49 7.71
C CYS A 57 22.38 -15.66 6.81
N ALA A 58 21.51 -16.11 5.89
CA ALA A 58 21.70 -17.29 5.05
C ALA A 58 21.93 -18.59 5.82
N ALA A 59 21.65 -18.62 7.13
CA ALA A 59 21.75 -19.85 7.92
C ALA A 59 20.61 -20.80 7.58
N LYS A 60 20.90 -22.10 7.48
CA LYS A 60 19.90 -23.16 7.30
C LYS A 60 18.95 -23.17 8.49
N GLN A 61 17.65 -23.24 8.22
CA GLN A 61 16.62 -23.28 9.25
C GLN A 61 15.77 -24.54 9.08
N PRO A 62 15.31 -25.16 10.18
CA PRO A 62 14.13 -26.02 10.13
C PRO A 62 12.89 -25.18 9.77
N ASP A 63 11.78 -25.84 9.46
CA ASP A 63 10.51 -25.13 9.27
C ASP A 63 10.06 -24.51 10.60
N SER A 64 10.26 -23.19 10.75
CA SER A 64 9.91 -22.43 11.95
C SER A 64 9.60 -20.99 11.60
N ASP A 65 8.67 -20.34 12.29
CA ASP A 65 8.25 -18.96 12.00
C ASP A 65 9.28 -17.90 12.36
N ARG A 66 10.41 -18.29 12.97
CA ARG A 66 11.53 -17.42 13.31
C ARG A 66 12.86 -18.05 12.96
N CYS A 67 13.83 -17.21 12.63
CA CYS A 67 15.20 -17.66 12.48
C CYS A 67 15.80 -17.98 13.85
N GLN A 68 16.25 -19.22 14.05
CA GLN A 68 16.88 -19.66 15.29
C GLN A 68 18.24 -18.99 15.54
N TYR A 69 18.89 -18.48 14.49
CA TYR A 69 20.22 -17.85 14.60
C TYR A 69 20.15 -16.34 14.81
N CYS A 70 19.25 -15.63 14.12
CA CYS A 70 19.16 -14.17 14.19
C CYS A 70 17.86 -13.65 14.85
N GLY A 71 16.98 -14.54 15.31
CA GLY A 71 15.74 -14.21 16.03
C GLY A 71 14.65 -13.55 15.18
N ARG A 72 14.91 -13.26 13.91
CA ARG A 72 13.99 -12.52 13.03
C ARG A 72 12.78 -13.38 12.64
N PRO A 73 11.56 -12.82 12.67
CA PRO A 73 10.39 -13.52 12.16
C PRO A 73 10.46 -13.69 10.64
N PHE A 74 9.90 -14.79 10.17
CA PHE A 74 9.62 -15.03 8.76
C PHE A 74 8.14 -14.76 8.49
N TYR A 75 7.86 -14.07 7.38
CA TYR A 75 6.48 -13.78 6.99
C TYR A 75 5.86 -14.91 6.16
N ASP A 76 6.62 -15.50 5.23
CA ASP A 76 6.18 -16.60 4.36
C ASP A 76 7.39 -17.21 3.59
N TYR A 77 7.14 -18.11 2.64
CA TYR A 77 8.07 -18.83 1.79
C TYR A 77 8.29 -18.20 0.41
N ALA A 78 9.55 -18.06 0.01
CA ALA A 78 9.94 -17.62 -1.32
C ALA A 78 10.90 -18.60 -1.97
N HIS A 79 10.74 -18.82 -3.28
CA HIS A 79 11.74 -19.50 -4.09
C HIS A 79 12.77 -18.48 -4.61
N CYS A 80 14.04 -18.86 -4.63
CA CYS A 80 15.05 -18.11 -5.38
C CYS A 80 14.73 -18.17 -6.87
N ARG A 81 14.63 -17.00 -7.53
CA ARG A 81 14.53 -16.94 -9.00
C ARG A 81 15.89 -16.54 -9.56
N GLN A 82 16.42 -17.33 -10.48
CA GLN A 82 17.57 -16.90 -11.27
C GLN A 82 17.06 -15.97 -12.36
N THR A 83 17.44 -14.70 -12.29
CA THR A 83 17.13 -13.77 -13.37
C THR A 83 18.06 -14.05 -14.56
N PRO A 84 17.54 -14.14 -15.81
CA PRO A 84 18.40 -14.27 -16.97
C PRO A 84 19.30 -13.02 -17.04
N ARG A 85 20.61 -13.26 -17.06
CA ARG A 85 21.65 -12.23 -17.07
C ARG A 85 21.43 -11.35 -18.30
N ARG A 86 20.92 -10.12 -18.14
CA ARG A 86 20.85 -9.16 -19.24
C ARG A 86 22.28 -8.93 -19.73
N ALA A 87 22.58 -9.39 -20.94
CA ALA A 87 23.86 -9.15 -21.58
C ALA A 87 24.10 -7.62 -21.61
N PRO A 88 25.29 -7.15 -21.21
CA PRO A 88 25.61 -5.73 -21.33
C PRO A 88 25.46 -5.33 -22.81
N LYS A 89 24.71 -4.26 -23.07
CA LYS A 89 24.59 -3.69 -24.42
C LYS A 89 26.00 -3.35 -24.91
N ALA A 90 26.49 -4.13 -25.87
CA ALA A 90 27.72 -3.83 -26.57
C ALA A 90 27.53 -2.49 -27.29
N ASN A 91 28.38 -1.53 -26.98
CA ASN A 91 28.47 -0.25 -27.64
C ASN A 91 29.12 -0.50 -29.01
N PRO A 92 28.43 -0.38 -30.17
CA PRO A 92 29.10 -0.54 -31.44
C PRO A 92 29.89 0.72 -31.74
N LYS A 93 31.22 0.57 -31.77
CA LYS A 93 32.15 1.59 -32.25
C LYS A 93 31.83 1.97 -33.70
N ARG A 94 32.08 3.26 -33.98
CA ARG A 94 32.29 3.89 -35.29
C ARG A 94 32.82 2.94 -36.37
N ARG A 95 32.22 3.02 -37.55
CA ARG A 95 32.96 3.01 -38.82
C ARG A 95 32.25 3.94 -39.81
N ASP A 96 33.04 4.83 -40.40
CA ASP A 96 32.66 5.78 -41.43
C ASP A 96 32.11 5.07 -42.67
N GLU A 97 31.05 5.63 -43.26
CA GLU A 97 30.85 5.76 -44.71
C GLU A 97 29.57 6.56 -44.99
N LYS A 98 29.74 7.73 -45.61
CA LYS A 98 28.73 8.43 -46.44
C LYS A 98 28.94 7.96 -47.90
N PRO A 99 28.04 8.27 -48.87
CA PRO A 99 26.75 8.98 -48.82
C PRO A 99 25.62 8.23 -49.58
N VAL A 100 24.39 8.76 -49.56
CA VAL A 100 23.56 9.09 -50.75
C VAL A 100 22.13 9.43 -50.31
N GLN A 101 21.62 10.51 -50.91
CA GLN A 101 20.30 11.11 -50.75
C GLN A 101 19.14 10.14 -51.00
N ALA A 102 18.11 10.22 -50.15
CA ALA A 102 16.73 10.14 -50.58
C ALA A 102 15.88 11.05 -49.67
N GLN A 103 15.54 12.23 -50.19
CA GLN A 103 14.44 13.05 -49.68
C GLN A 103 13.14 12.29 -49.90
N ARG A 104 12.39 12.02 -48.83
CA ARG A 104 10.92 12.01 -48.88
C ARG A 104 10.39 12.62 -47.61
N ALA A 105 9.62 13.68 -47.81
CA ALA A 105 8.84 14.36 -46.80
C ALA A 105 7.85 13.37 -46.16
N ALA A 106 7.89 13.29 -44.84
CA ALA A 106 6.79 12.81 -44.03
C ALA A 106 6.57 13.83 -42.91
N GLN A 107 5.31 14.23 -42.78
CA GLN A 107 4.81 15.33 -41.96
C GLN A 107 5.36 15.29 -40.53
N GLY A 108 5.79 16.46 -40.05
CA GLY A 108 6.12 16.67 -38.65
C GLY A 108 4.88 16.49 -37.78
N VAL A 109 4.78 15.32 -37.17
CA VAL A 109 4.03 15.14 -35.92
C VAL A 109 4.98 15.59 -34.80
N PRO A 110 4.70 16.67 -34.07
CA PRO A 110 5.52 17.03 -32.93
C PRO A 110 5.38 15.95 -31.85
N ASP A 111 6.54 15.40 -31.50
CA ASP A 111 6.87 14.62 -30.31
C ASP A 111 5.80 14.60 -29.22
N THR A 112 5.22 13.43 -28.98
CA THR A 112 4.62 13.09 -27.70
C THR A 112 5.69 13.22 -26.62
N ARG A 113 5.73 14.40 -26.00
CA ARG A 113 6.63 14.77 -24.92
C ARG A 113 6.51 13.73 -23.82
N ARG A 114 7.63 13.08 -23.51
CA ARG A 114 7.78 12.12 -22.43
C ARG A 114 7.24 12.71 -21.13
N VAL A 115 6.07 12.26 -20.70
CA VAL A 115 5.58 12.43 -19.33
C VAL A 115 6.64 11.77 -18.44
N ALA A 116 7.35 12.60 -17.66
CA ALA A 116 8.29 12.12 -16.67
C ALA A 116 7.52 11.18 -15.72
N GLY A 117 7.83 9.89 -15.78
CA GLY A 117 7.16 8.87 -14.99
C GLY A 117 7.27 9.21 -13.50
N ARG A 118 6.10 9.39 -12.86
CA ARG A 118 5.96 9.56 -11.41
C ARG A 118 6.59 8.36 -10.70
N PHE A 119 7.65 8.60 -9.93
CA PHE A 119 8.07 7.63 -8.91
C PHE A 119 7.21 7.87 -7.66
N PRO A 120 6.40 6.89 -7.21
CA PRO A 120 5.56 7.08 -6.05
C PRO A 120 6.43 7.29 -4.81
N SER A 121 6.20 8.39 -4.10
CA SER A 121 6.86 8.67 -2.83
C SER A 121 6.62 7.52 -1.85
N ALA A 122 7.65 7.17 -1.06
CA ALA A 122 7.62 6.03 -0.13
C ALA A 122 6.45 6.10 0.89
N ALA A 123 5.86 7.27 1.10
CA ALA A 123 4.71 7.48 1.99
C ALA A 123 3.38 6.98 1.41
N ARG A 124 3.19 7.02 0.08
CA ARG A 124 1.95 6.58 -0.59
C ARG A 124 1.85 5.05 -0.67
N ARG A 125 2.98 4.36 -0.89
CA ARG A 125 3.04 2.88 -0.85
C ARG A 125 2.72 2.31 0.53
N LYS A 126 3.07 3.03 1.60
CA LYS A 126 2.81 2.59 2.97
C LYS A 126 1.31 2.56 3.28
N ILE A 127 0.52 3.54 2.83
CA ILE A 127 -0.93 3.59 3.12
C ILE A 127 -1.71 2.57 2.28
N CYS A 128 -1.42 2.43 0.99
CA CYS A 128 -2.07 1.41 0.15
C CYS A 128 -1.80 -0.01 0.67
N MET A 129 -0.55 -0.34 1.02
CA MET A 129 -0.20 -1.69 1.46
C MET A 129 -0.79 -2.03 2.83
N LEU A 130 -0.88 -1.08 3.76
CA LEU A 130 -1.46 -1.30 5.09
C LEU A 130 -2.97 -1.52 5.05
N ALA A 131 -3.69 -0.85 4.16
CA ALA A 131 -5.12 -1.10 3.90
C ALA A 131 -5.35 -2.48 3.26
N LEU A 132 -4.47 -2.91 2.34
CA LEU A 132 -4.57 -4.20 1.65
C LEU A 132 -4.17 -5.40 2.54
N THR A 133 -3.15 -5.26 3.40
CA THR A 133 -2.71 -6.34 4.29
C THR A 133 -3.66 -6.61 5.45
N ALA A 134 -4.41 -5.60 5.91
CA ALA A 134 -5.41 -5.76 6.96
C ALA A 134 -6.58 -6.66 6.52
N ILE A 135 -6.88 -6.71 5.21
CA ILE A 135 -8.07 -7.33 4.65
C ILE A 135 -7.76 -8.69 4.01
N ALA A 136 -6.56 -8.87 3.43
CA ALA A 136 -6.12 -10.15 2.86
C ALA A 136 -5.95 -11.29 3.90
N VAL A 137 -5.71 -10.96 5.17
CA VAL A 137 -5.48 -11.96 6.24
C VAL A 137 -6.76 -12.71 6.66
N LEU A 138 -7.96 -12.28 6.24
CA LEU A 138 -9.23 -12.89 6.64
C LEU A 138 -9.94 -13.72 5.56
N GLY A 139 -9.34 -13.89 4.39
CA GLY A 139 -9.94 -14.71 3.32
C GLY A 139 -9.89 -16.23 3.55
N ILE A 140 -9.11 -16.73 4.52
CA ILE A 140 -8.72 -18.15 4.57
C ILE A 140 -9.26 -18.92 5.79
N SER A 141 -9.83 -18.29 6.82
CA SER A 141 -10.02 -18.96 8.12
C SER A 141 -11.44 -19.09 8.69
N LEU A 142 -12.53 -18.97 7.92
CA LEU A 142 -13.88 -18.88 8.51
C LEU A 142 -14.95 -19.80 7.88
N ASN A 143 -14.72 -21.11 7.84
CA ASN A 143 -15.79 -22.07 7.51
C ASN A 143 -16.12 -23.13 8.58
N SER A 144 -15.53 -23.08 9.78
CA SER A 144 -15.67 -24.18 10.77
C SER A 144 -16.27 -23.82 12.14
N PHE A 145 -16.64 -22.57 12.44
CA PHE A 145 -17.11 -22.18 13.79
C PHE A 145 -18.39 -21.31 13.78
N TRP A 146 -19.43 -21.79 13.11
CA TRP A 146 -20.46 -20.94 12.50
C TRP A 146 -21.68 -20.53 13.34
N HIS A 147 -21.73 -20.72 14.67
CA HIS A 147 -22.90 -20.23 15.44
C HIS A 147 -22.68 -19.50 16.75
N LYS A 148 -21.50 -19.58 17.38
CA LYS A 148 -21.22 -18.84 18.64
C LYS A 148 -20.42 -17.55 18.46
N ASN A 149 -20.03 -17.18 17.23
CA ASN A 149 -19.04 -16.12 17.01
C ASN A 149 -19.44 -15.05 15.98
N SER A 150 -20.72 -14.93 15.60
CA SER A 150 -21.17 -13.93 14.62
C SER A 150 -21.02 -12.50 15.13
N GLU A 151 -21.28 -12.24 16.41
CA GLU A 151 -21.10 -10.93 17.04
C GLU A 151 -19.62 -10.55 17.09
N GLN A 152 -18.74 -11.48 17.49
CA GLN A 152 -17.29 -11.24 17.49
C GLN A 152 -16.75 -10.98 16.08
N GLN A 153 -17.20 -11.74 15.07
CA GLN A 153 -16.86 -11.47 13.67
C GLN A 153 -17.34 -10.10 13.20
N TYR A 154 -18.54 -9.68 13.62
CA TYR A 154 -19.04 -8.34 13.34
C TYR A 154 -18.14 -7.27 13.96
N LEU A 155 -17.76 -7.42 15.23
CA LEU A 155 -16.87 -6.46 15.92
C LEU A 155 -15.51 -6.38 15.23
N THR A 156 -14.90 -7.51 14.89
CA THR A 156 -13.62 -7.53 14.16
C THR A 156 -13.75 -6.86 12.79
N ASN A 157 -14.80 -7.19 12.02
CA ASN A 157 -15.05 -6.55 10.72
C ASN A 157 -15.31 -5.05 10.87
N TYR A 158 -15.95 -4.62 11.96
CA TYR A 158 -16.21 -3.21 12.25
C TYR A 158 -14.91 -2.45 12.43
N VAL A 159 -13.97 -2.98 13.22
CA VAL A 159 -12.67 -2.35 13.43
C VAL A 159 -11.87 -2.28 12.12
N ILE A 160 -11.93 -3.33 11.31
CA ILE A 160 -11.26 -3.36 10.00
C ILE A 160 -11.87 -2.34 9.05
N ALA A 161 -13.20 -2.22 9.01
CA ALA A 161 -13.87 -1.19 8.21
C ALA A 161 -13.46 0.20 8.68
N LEU A 162 -13.52 0.47 9.99
CA LEU A 162 -13.14 1.75 10.58
C LEU A 162 -11.71 2.16 10.22
N TYR A 163 -10.76 1.23 10.34
CA TYR A 163 -9.38 1.42 9.93
C TYR A 163 -9.21 1.61 8.42
N GLY A 164 -9.89 0.79 7.62
CA GLY A 164 -9.87 0.85 6.16
C GLY A 164 -10.40 2.19 5.64
N ILE A 165 -11.54 2.66 6.17
CA ILE A 165 -12.13 3.96 5.86
C ILE A 165 -11.14 5.09 6.21
N ARG A 166 -10.55 5.08 7.41
CA ARG A 166 -9.56 6.10 7.81
C ARG A 166 -8.36 6.13 6.85
N SER A 167 -7.81 4.96 6.55
CA SER A 167 -6.64 4.82 5.66
C SER A 167 -6.98 5.25 4.24
N GLY A 168 -8.15 4.86 3.73
CA GLY A 168 -8.65 5.23 2.41
C GLY A 168 -8.93 6.72 2.28
N LEU A 169 -9.46 7.35 3.34
CA LEU A 169 -9.66 8.80 3.43
C LEU A 169 -8.33 9.55 3.35
N GLU A 170 -7.31 9.12 4.10
CA GLU A 170 -5.99 9.75 4.05
C GLU A 170 -5.29 9.56 2.71
N LEU A 171 -5.39 8.37 2.12
CA LEU A 171 -4.85 8.09 0.79
C LEU A 171 -5.50 8.98 -0.27
N SER A 172 -6.83 9.00 -0.32
CA SER A 172 -7.60 9.79 -1.29
C SER A 172 -7.35 11.28 -1.10
N GLY A 173 -7.31 11.75 0.15
CA GLY A 173 -7.00 13.14 0.47
C GLY A 173 -5.59 13.56 0.02
N ARG A 174 -4.57 12.71 0.23
CA ARG A 174 -3.21 12.98 -0.30
C ARG A 174 -3.20 13.02 -1.82
N THR A 175 -3.92 12.12 -2.48
CA THR A 175 -4.06 12.16 -3.94
C THR A 175 -4.66 13.49 -4.40
N CYS A 176 -5.75 13.97 -3.76
CA CYS A 176 -6.32 15.29 -4.03
C CYS A 176 -5.30 16.44 -3.82
N SER A 177 -4.55 16.43 -2.71
CA SER A 177 -3.54 17.46 -2.44
C SER A 177 -2.44 17.49 -3.50
N ASP A 178 -1.98 16.32 -3.94
CA ASP A 178 -0.93 16.22 -4.94
C ASP A 178 -1.44 16.64 -6.34
N ILE A 179 -2.68 16.29 -6.71
CA ILE A 179 -3.33 16.80 -7.93
C ILE A 179 -3.43 18.32 -7.88
N ALA A 180 -3.94 18.88 -6.78
CA ALA A 180 -4.12 20.32 -6.62
C ALA A 180 -2.78 21.06 -6.69
N ALA A 181 -1.72 20.51 -6.09
CA ALA A 181 -0.38 21.08 -6.15
C ALA A 181 0.21 21.05 -7.57
N ASP A 182 0.02 19.95 -8.30
CA ASP A 182 0.53 19.84 -9.68
C ASP A 182 -0.27 20.74 -10.64
N TRP A 183 -1.60 20.78 -10.49
CA TRP A 183 -2.46 21.72 -11.21
C TRP A 183 -2.02 23.17 -10.96
N GLN A 184 -1.78 23.57 -9.71
CA GLN A 184 -1.30 24.91 -9.40
C GLN A 184 0.03 25.22 -10.09
N LYS A 185 1.00 24.28 -10.11
CA LYS A 185 2.28 24.47 -10.81
C LYS A 185 2.14 24.61 -12.32
N ASP A 186 1.17 23.92 -12.92
CA ASP A 186 0.91 24.03 -14.36
C ASP A 186 0.25 25.37 -14.70
N LEU A 187 -0.69 25.85 -13.86
CA LEU A 187 -1.25 27.19 -13.97
C LEU A 187 -0.17 28.28 -13.86
N ASP A 188 0.68 28.21 -12.84
CA ASP A 188 1.73 29.20 -12.60
C ASP A 188 2.78 29.23 -13.73
N ALA A 189 2.96 28.10 -14.42
CA ALA A 189 3.88 27.98 -15.54
C ALA A 189 3.23 28.22 -16.92
N GLY A 190 1.94 28.58 -16.96
CA GLY A 190 1.19 28.77 -18.21
C GLY A 190 1.10 27.52 -19.08
N ARG A 191 1.23 26.33 -18.49
CA ARG A 191 1.11 25.05 -19.20
C ARG A 191 -0.35 24.61 -19.28
N GLU A 192 -0.63 23.74 -20.25
CA GLU A 192 -1.89 23.02 -20.29
C GLU A 192 -2.04 22.18 -19.01
N VAL A 193 -3.17 22.35 -18.35
CA VAL A 193 -3.48 21.69 -17.09
C VAL A 193 -3.95 20.27 -17.37
N SER A 194 -3.30 19.29 -16.76
CA SER A 194 -3.84 17.93 -16.67
C SER A 194 -4.34 17.67 -15.25
N ASN A 195 -5.64 17.37 -15.14
CA ASN A 195 -6.29 17.04 -13.87
C ASN A 195 -6.37 15.53 -13.63
N ASP A 196 -5.71 14.74 -14.47
CA ASP A 196 -5.82 13.28 -14.43
C ASP A 196 -4.81 12.67 -13.44
N ILE A 197 -5.32 11.75 -12.63
CA ILE A 197 -4.47 10.83 -11.87
C ILE A 197 -3.83 9.81 -12.80
N SER A 198 -2.64 9.32 -12.44
CA SER A 198 -2.05 8.24 -13.20
C SER A 198 -2.91 6.98 -13.09
N ARG A 199 -2.92 6.17 -14.16
CA ARG A 199 -3.64 4.88 -14.19
C ARG A 199 -3.35 4.02 -12.95
N LYS A 200 -2.09 3.99 -12.53
CA LYS A 200 -1.67 3.23 -11.33
C LYS A 200 -2.31 3.77 -10.05
N GLU A 201 -2.36 5.09 -9.86
CA GLU A 201 -3.00 5.69 -8.69
C GLU A 201 -4.50 5.41 -8.68
N SER A 202 -5.15 5.45 -9.85
CA SER A 202 -6.56 5.07 -9.99
C SER A 202 -6.80 3.60 -9.63
N GLU A 203 -5.96 2.68 -10.13
CA GLU A 203 -6.03 1.26 -9.81
C GLU A 203 -5.80 0.99 -8.31
N ASP A 204 -4.83 1.66 -7.69
CA ASP A 204 -4.55 1.58 -6.25
C ASP A 204 -5.77 2.05 -5.43
N LEU A 205 -6.33 3.21 -5.78
CA LEU A 205 -7.53 3.76 -5.13
C LEU A 205 -8.74 2.84 -5.29
N ALA A 206 -8.97 2.31 -6.50
CA ALA A 206 -10.08 1.40 -6.78
C ALA A 206 -9.96 0.07 -6.00
N THR A 207 -8.73 -0.42 -5.83
CA THR A 207 -8.48 -1.63 -5.03
C THR A 207 -8.80 -1.38 -3.56
N VAL A 208 -8.30 -0.28 -2.98
CA VAL A 208 -8.61 0.10 -1.59
C VAL A 208 -10.12 0.24 -1.39
N LYS A 209 -10.83 0.90 -2.32
CA LYS A 209 -12.29 1.01 -2.26
C LYS A 209 -12.97 -0.36 -2.25
N ARG A 210 -12.62 -1.25 -3.19
CA ARG A 210 -13.22 -2.58 -3.29
C ARG A 210 -13.08 -3.38 -2.00
N GLU A 211 -11.92 -3.31 -1.36
CA GLU A 211 -11.69 -4.01 -0.10
C GLU A 211 -12.52 -3.42 1.05
N ILE A 212 -12.64 -2.08 1.13
CA ILE A 212 -13.52 -1.44 2.11
C ILE A 212 -14.99 -1.81 1.86
N ASP A 213 -15.44 -1.77 0.60
CA ASP A 213 -16.81 -2.16 0.20
C ASP A 213 -17.10 -3.62 0.61
N LEU A 214 -16.14 -4.52 0.41
CA LEU A 214 -16.24 -5.92 0.79
C LEU A 214 -16.44 -6.05 2.30
N VAL A 215 -15.65 -5.36 3.12
CA VAL A 215 -15.80 -5.41 4.59
C VAL A 215 -17.11 -4.78 5.03
N MET A 216 -17.51 -3.63 4.45
CA MET A 216 -18.79 -2.98 4.74
C MET A 216 -20.00 -3.88 4.41
N SER A 217 -19.90 -4.70 3.36
CA SER A 217 -20.97 -5.67 3.02
C SER A 217 -21.13 -6.78 4.08
N LYS A 218 -20.05 -7.16 4.77
CA LYS A 218 -20.05 -8.15 5.86
C LYS A 218 -20.64 -7.62 7.17
N LEU A 219 -20.92 -6.32 7.26
CA LEU A 219 -21.55 -5.66 8.41
C LEU A 219 -23.07 -5.54 8.26
N LYS A 220 -23.68 -6.21 7.28
CA LYS A 220 -25.13 -6.21 7.06
C LYS A 220 -25.69 -7.63 7.27
N PRO A 221 -26.69 -7.84 8.16
CA PRO A 221 -27.36 -6.86 9.02
C PRO A 221 -26.53 -6.50 10.28
N ALA A 222 -26.74 -5.30 10.81
CA ALA A 222 -26.13 -4.87 12.07
C ALA A 222 -26.86 -5.49 13.28
N PRO A 223 -26.14 -6.01 14.29
CA PRO A 223 -26.75 -6.41 15.56
C PRO A 223 -27.46 -5.22 16.22
N GLU A 224 -28.63 -5.43 16.83
CA GLU A 224 -29.46 -4.35 17.38
C GLU A 224 -28.69 -3.43 18.34
N LYS A 225 -27.87 -4.02 19.23
CA LYS A 225 -27.05 -3.29 20.21
C LYS A 225 -25.99 -2.38 19.57
N LEU A 226 -25.61 -2.65 18.32
CA LEU A 226 -24.59 -1.94 17.56
C LEU A 226 -25.19 -1.03 16.47
N GLY A 227 -26.52 -0.92 16.38
CA GLY A 227 -27.19 -0.15 15.33
C GLY A 227 -26.73 1.32 15.26
N ARG A 228 -26.58 1.98 16.41
CA ARG A 228 -26.11 3.38 16.47
C ARG A 228 -24.66 3.53 16.00
N SER A 229 -23.76 2.65 16.43
CA SER A 229 -22.36 2.65 15.97
C SER A 229 -22.28 2.31 14.48
N SER A 230 -23.08 1.36 13.99
CA SER A 230 -23.17 0.99 12.58
C SER A 230 -23.58 2.17 11.69
N ALA A 231 -24.61 2.93 12.10
CA ALA A 231 -25.01 4.14 11.40
C ALA A 231 -23.86 5.17 11.34
N LYS A 232 -23.11 5.34 12.44
CA LYS A 232 -21.97 6.25 12.48
C LYS A 232 -20.83 5.80 11.56
N LEU A 233 -20.55 4.50 11.51
CA LEU A 233 -19.58 3.93 10.58
C LEU A 233 -19.98 4.15 9.13
N GLN A 234 -21.28 4.02 8.81
CA GLN A 234 -21.81 4.31 7.48
C GLN A 234 -21.60 5.79 7.11
N GLU A 235 -21.92 6.74 8.00
CA GLU A 235 -21.64 8.16 7.78
C GLU A 235 -20.15 8.42 7.49
N MET A 236 -19.25 7.73 8.21
CA MET A 236 -17.80 7.83 8.00
C MET A 236 -17.36 7.25 6.64
N TYR A 237 -17.98 6.16 6.21
CA TYR A 237 -17.76 5.56 4.89
C TYR A 237 -18.25 6.47 3.76
N ASP A 238 -19.40 7.14 3.93
CA ASP A 238 -19.93 8.08 2.93
C ASP A 238 -18.98 9.28 2.75
N ILE A 239 -18.44 9.84 3.84
CA ILE A 239 -17.41 10.89 3.78
C ILE A 239 -16.17 10.41 3.02
N TYR A 240 -15.74 9.17 3.25
CA TYR A 240 -14.63 8.57 2.49
C TYR A 240 -14.97 8.48 1.00
N LEU A 241 -16.17 8.04 0.64
CA LEU A 241 -16.60 7.92 -0.76
C LEU A 241 -16.59 9.29 -1.47
N GLU A 242 -16.96 10.36 -0.78
CA GLU A 242 -16.88 11.72 -1.33
C GLU A 242 -15.44 12.12 -1.65
N VAL A 243 -14.50 11.93 -0.71
CA VAL A 243 -13.08 12.23 -0.94
C VAL A 243 -12.49 11.33 -2.03
N HIS A 244 -12.87 10.05 -2.06
CA HIS A 244 -12.46 9.11 -3.09
C HIS A 244 -12.96 9.53 -4.49
N THR A 245 -14.20 9.99 -4.58
CA THR A 245 -14.78 10.49 -5.83
C THR A 245 -14.05 11.74 -6.30
N LEU A 246 -13.79 12.69 -5.39
CA LEU A 246 -13.02 13.90 -5.68
C LEU A 246 -11.59 13.57 -6.15
N ALA A 247 -10.96 12.53 -5.59
CA ALA A 247 -9.62 12.09 -6.00
C ALA A 247 -9.59 11.50 -7.42
N ASN A 248 -10.65 10.79 -7.84
CA ASN A 248 -10.74 10.22 -9.18
C ASN A 248 -11.28 11.20 -10.23
N ARG A 249 -12.07 12.19 -9.79
CA ARG A 249 -12.70 13.21 -10.63
C ARG A 249 -12.62 14.56 -9.93
N PRO A 250 -11.45 15.21 -9.94
CA PRO A 250 -11.30 16.53 -9.34
C PRO A 250 -12.16 17.56 -10.09
N PHE A 251 -12.79 18.46 -9.34
CA PHE A 251 -13.62 19.54 -9.89
C PHE A 251 -13.35 20.86 -9.18
N GLY A 252 -13.62 21.98 -9.86
CA GLY A 252 -13.43 23.33 -9.33
C GLY A 252 -12.03 23.89 -9.58
N SER A 253 -11.38 24.38 -8.53
CA SER A 253 -10.02 24.94 -8.54
C SER A 253 -9.12 24.19 -7.55
N PRO A 254 -7.79 24.27 -7.67
CA PRO A 254 -6.88 23.68 -6.68
C PRO A 254 -7.22 24.05 -5.23
N LYS A 255 -7.53 25.31 -4.99
CA LYS A 255 -7.90 25.82 -3.65
C LYS A 255 -9.22 25.22 -3.16
N SER A 256 -10.23 25.12 -4.02
CA SER A 256 -11.53 24.54 -3.62
C SER A 256 -11.44 23.04 -3.35
N ILE A 257 -10.59 22.30 -4.08
CA ILE A 257 -10.34 20.87 -3.83
C ILE A 257 -9.77 20.69 -2.42
N ILE A 258 -8.70 21.41 -2.09
CA ILE A 258 -8.04 21.30 -0.78
C ILE A 258 -9.02 21.68 0.34
N SER A 259 -9.74 22.80 0.18
CA SER A 259 -10.75 23.24 1.15
C SER A 259 -11.86 22.20 1.36
N THR A 260 -12.33 21.56 0.29
CA THR A 260 -13.35 20.50 0.38
C THR A 260 -12.81 19.28 1.12
N VAL A 261 -11.60 18.83 0.82
CA VAL A 261 -10.94 17.71 1.51
C VAL A 261 -10.76 18.01 3.00
N ASP A 262 -10.31 19.20 3.36
CA ASP A 262 -10.10 19.58 4.75
C ASP A 262 -11.42 19.67 5.54
N SER A 263 -12.48 20.17 4.91
CA SER A 263 -13.84 20.15 5.45
C SER A 263 -14.31 18.71 5.71
N LEU A 264 -14.16 17.82 4.73
CA LEU A 264 -14.54 16.40 4.86
C LEU A 264 -13.70 15.66 5.92
N LYS A 265 -12.39 15.94 6.02
CA LYS A 265 -11.56 15.40 7.11
C LYS A 265 -12.00 15.90 8.48
N THR A 266 -12.49 17.13 8.57
CA THR A 266 -13.03 17.69 9.82
C THR A 266 -14.36 17.06 10.18
N ALA A 267 -15.25 16.88 9.21
CA ALA A 267 -16.49 16.12 9.38
C ALA A 267 -16.21 14.68 9.85
N PHE A 268 -15.23 13.99 9.23
CA PHE A 268 -14.82 12.66 9.64
C PHE A 268 -14.36 12.63 11.11
N ARG A 269 -13.51 13.57 11.53
CA ARG A 269 -13.04 13.69 12.92
C ARG A 269 -14.18 13.95 13.90
N LEU A 270 -15.20 14.72 13.50
CA LEU A 270 -16.43 14.88 14.29
C LEU A 270 -17.14 13.53 14.47
N LYS A 271 -17.30 12.75 13.39
CA LYS A 271 -17.92 11.41 13.46
C LYS A 271 -17.14 10.42 14.32
N VAL A 272 -15.81 10.48 14.32
CA VAL A 272 -14.97 9.71 15.26
C VAL A 272 -15.31 10.06 16.71
N ARG A 273 -15.41 11.36 17.04
CA ARG A 273 -15.75 11.80 18.41
C ARG A 273 -17.15 11.36 18.83
N GLU A 274 -18.13 11.53 17.95
CA GLU A 274 -19.50 11.05 18.17
C GLU A 274 -19.52 9.52 18.37
N LEU A 275 -18.76 8.76 17.58
CA LEU A 275 -18.65 7.32 17.71
C LEU A 275 -18.13 6.92 19.09
N LYS A 276 -17.06 7.55 19.60
CA LYS A 276 -16.51 7.26 20.93
C LYS A 276 -17.55 7.42 22.04
N GLN A 277 -18.40 8.45 21.97
CA GLN A 277 -19.41 8.73 22.98
C GLN A 277 -20.53 7.69 23.02
N ILE A 278 -20.84 7.06 21.88
CA ILE A 278 -21.93 6.09 21.74
C ILE A 278 -21.44 4.64 21.64
N MET A 279 -20.13 4.42 21.76
CA MET A 279 -19.50 3.12 21.53
C MET A 279 -19.86 2.15 22.67
N PRO A 280 -20.46 0.98 22.37
CA PRO A 280 -20.71 -0.01 23.41
C PRO A 280 -19.40 -0.66 23.86
N PRO A 281 -19.34 -1.17 25.11
CA PRO A 281 -18.12 -1.73 25.69
C PRO A 281 -17.50 -2.86 24.85
N GLN A 282 -18.31 -3.73 24.23
CA GLN A 282 -17.77 -4.82 23.42
C GLN A 282 -16.95 -4.31 22.22
N LEU A 283 -17.40 -3.21 21.61
CA LEU A 283 -16.69 -2.59 20.49
C LEU A 283 -15.42 -1.87 20.96
N SER A 284 -15.48 -1.22 22.12
CA SER A 284 -14.29 -0.61 22.74
C SER A 284 -13.21 -1.67 23.03
N ASP A 285 -13.59 -2.80 23.61
CA ASP A 285 -12.66 -3.90 23.92
C ASP A 285 -12.02 -4.46 22.64
N GLU A 286 -12.81 -4.62 21.57
CA GLU A 286 -12.29 -5.11 20.30
C GLU A 286 -11.33 -4.12 19.63
N ILE A 287 -11.60 -2.81 19.75
CA ILE A 287 -10.69 -1.75 19.29
C ILE A 287 -9.36 -1.82 20.05
N THR A 288 -9.40 -1.93 21.38
CA THR A 288 -8.18 -2.04 22.19
C THR A 288 -7.37 -3.27 21.83
N LYS A 289 -8.00 -4.43 21.64
CA LYS A 289 -7.33 -5.66 21.18
C LYS A 289 -6.71 -5.49 19.79
N SER A 290 -7.42 -4.81 18.91
CA SER A 290 -7.02 -4.63 17.52
C SER A 290 -5.98 -3.53 17.31
N ALA A 291 -5.82 -2.60 18.26
CA ALA A 291 -4.81 -1.54 18.23
C ALA A 291 -3.36 -2.06 18.22
N VAL A 292 -3.14 -3.32 18.62
CA VAL A 292 -1.83 -4.00 18.48
C VAL A 292 -1.48 -4.27 17.01
N LYS A 293 -2.50 -4.45 16.16
CA LYS A 293 -2.35 -4.82 14.74
C LYS A 293 -2.55 -3.64 13.80
N TYR A 294 -3.46 -2.73 14.13
CA TYR A 294 -3.86 -1.61 13.30
C TYR A 294 -3.56 -0.29 14.01
N ASP A 295 -3.17 0.72 13.23
CA ASP A 295 -3.02 2.08 13.76
C ASP A 295 -4.39 2.71 13.99
N LEU A 296 -4.90 2.55 15.22
CA LEU A 296 -6.18 3.09 15.69
C LEU A 296 -6.00 4.34 16.57
N THR A 297 -4.78 4.92 16.61
CA THR A 297 -4.45 6.08 17.45
C THR A 297 -5.28 7.32 17.12
N PHE A 298 -5.86 7.39 15.91
CA PHE A 298 -6.78 8.47 15.52
C PHE A 298 -8.08 8.50 16.34
N LEU A 299 -8.41 7.41 17.04
CA LEU A 299 -9.50 7.41 18.02
C LEU A 299 -9.11 8.15 19.31
N ASP A 300 -7.83 8.19 19.65
CA ASP A 300 -7.34 8.83 20.88
C ASP A 300 -6.88 10.28 20.68
N GLN A 301 -6.84 10.75 19.43
CA GLN A 301 -6.47 12.14 19.10
C GLN A 301 -7.57 13.12 19.47
N GLU A 302 -7.69 13.40 20.76
CA GLU A 302 -8.37 14.57 21.29
C GLU A 302 -7.43 15.78 21.17
N ASN A 303 -7.77 16.74 20.31
CA ASN A 303 -7.30 18.14 20.37
C ASN A 303 -5.88 18.52 19.89
N ALA A 304 -5.19 17.76 19.02
CA ALA A 304 -3.90 18.22 18.48
C ALA A 304 -3.98 19.33 17.39
N THR A 305 -5.15 19.91 17.11
CA THR A 305 -5.31 21.05 16.17
C THR A 305 -6.21 22.14 16.75
N GLY A 306 -6.01 22.46 18.04
CA GLY A 306 -6.34 23.78 18.58
C GLY A 306 -5.06 24.62 18.59
N GLU A 307 -5.07 25.72 17.84
CA GLU A 307 -4.14 26.86 17.92
C GLU A 307 -2.66 26.61 17.56
N ARG A 308 -2.30 26.97 16.32
CA ARG A 308 -1.23 27.94 16.04
C ARG A 308 -1.55 28.73 14.77
#